data_AF-A0AAD5AM17-F1
#
_entry.id   AF-A0AAD5AM17-F1
#
_cell.length_a   1.000
_cell.length_b   1.000
_cell.length_c   1.000
_cell.angle_alpha   90.00
_cell.angle_beta   90.00
_cell.angle_gamma   90.00
#
_symmetry.space_group_name_H-M   'P 1'
#
loop_
_entity.id
_entity.type
_entity.pdbx_description
1 polymer ?
#
loop_
_entity_poly.entity_id
_entity_poly.type
_entity_poly.pdbx_seq_one_letter_code
_entity_poly.pdbx_strand_id
1 'polypeptide(L)'
;NLDEITNNIDLILTSILDTVTNIRLKKVREQAPAPWYNSHTHALKRKTRNLERKWRKTKLEVFRIAYKDSMLSYRQTLKAARAEHLSKLIENNKNNPRFLFSTVAKLTTNQGSENCVPSQFSSDDFMIFF
;
A
#
# COMPACT_ATOMS: atom_id res chain seq x y z
N ASN A 1 25.25 -48.80 -13.10
CA ASN A 1 24.03 -48.25 -13.69
C ASN A 1 23.99 -46.77 -13.34
N LEU A 2 24.28 -45.88 -14.30
CA LEU A 2 24.52 -44.45 -14.03
C LEU A 2 23.29 -43.78 -13.40
N ASP A 3 22.11 -44.22 -13.82
CA ASP A 3 20.81 -43.71 -13.37
C ASP A 3 20.58 -43.96 -11.87
N GLU A 4 21.13 -45.04 -11.33
CA GLU A 4 21.01 -45.39 -9.91
C GLU A 4 21.86 -44.46 -9.04
N ILE A 5 23.03 -44.06 -9.54
CA ILE A 5 23.93 -43.12 -8.86
C ILE A 5 23.33 -41.72 -8.88
N THR A 6 22.79 -41.27 -10.02
CA THR A 6 22.16 -39.95 -10.13
C THR A 6 20.92 -39.84 -9.24
N ASN A 7 20.09 -40.89 -9.19
CA ASN A 7 18.91 -40.91 -8.33
C ASN A 7 19.28 -40.86 -6.85
N ASN A 8 20.35 -41.55 -6.45
CA ASN A 8 20.81 -41.53 -5.06
C ASN A 8 21.33 -40.15 -4.67
N ILE A 9 22.08 -39.47 -5.55
CA ILE A 9 22.55 -38.11 -5.33
C ILE A 9 21.37 -37.14 -5.20
N ASP A 10 20.37 -37.22 -6.08
CA ASP A 10 19.18 -36.38 -6.01
C ASP A 10 18.40 -36.58 -4.69
N LEU A 11 18.27 -37.83 -4.23
CA LEU A 11 17.62 -38.15 -2.95
C LEU A 11 18.41 -37.60 -1.75
N ILE A 12 19.74 -37.69 -1.78
CA ILE A 12 20.58 -37.15 -0.71
C ILE A 12 20.46 -35.63 -0.66
N LEU A 13 20.57 -34.96 -1.81
CA LEU A 13 20.50 -33.50 -1.90
C LEU A 13 19.12 -32.97 -1.47
N THR A 14 18.04 -33.63 -1.89
CA THR A 14 16.68 -33.26 -1.47
C THR A 14 16.48 -33.48 0.03
N SER A 15 16.98 -34.57 0.61
CA SER A 15 16.90 -34.78 2.06
C SER A 15 17.68 -33.74 2.87
N ILE A 16 18.87 -33.33 2.40
CA ILE A 16 19.66 -32.28 3.05
C ILE A 16 18.95 -30.93 2.93
N LEU A 17 18.36 -30.64 1.77
CA LEU A 17 17.54 -29.46 1.59
C LEU A 17 16.34 -29.48 2.53
N ASP A 18 15.60 -30.57 2.64
CA ASP A 18 14.42 -30.65 3.52
C ASP A 18 14.79 -30.55 5.01
N THR A 19 15.96 -31.06 5.41
CA THR A 19 16.44 -30.96 6.81
C THR A 19 16.89 -29.54 7.17
N VAL A 20 17.55 -28.84 6.24
CA VAL A 20 18.08 -27.47 6.47
C VAL A 20 17.01 -26.40 6.17
N THR A 21 16.09 -26.68 5.25
CA THR A 21 15.02 -25.76 4.87
C THR A 21 13.77 -26.08 5.67
N ASN A 22 13.56 -25.32 6.74
CA ASN A 22 12.25 -25.29 7.38
C ASN A 22 11.29 -24.60 6.39
N ILE A 23 10.47 -25.38 5.66
CA ILE A 23 9.47 -24.87 4.70
C ILE A 23 8.43 -24.07 5.50
N ARG A 24 8.75 -22.82 5.79
CA ARG A 24 7.87 -21.89 6.45
C ARG A 24 6.92 -21.36 5.39
N LEU A 25 5.75 -21.98 5.30
CA LEU A 25 4.62 -21.43 4.55
C LEU A 25 4.34 -20.03 5.10
N LYS A 26 4.81 -19.02 4.36
CA LYS A 26 4.55 -17.63 4.71
C LYS A 26 3.06 -17.42 4.55
N LYS A 27 2.35 -17.30 5.68
CA LYS A 27 0.95 -16.84 5.69
C LYS A 27 0.96 -15.42 5.14
N VAL A 28 0.79 -15.30 3.82
CA VAL A 28 0.58 -14.00 3.18
C VAL A 28 -0.70 -13.47 3.78
N ARG A 29 -0.61 -12.40 4.56
CA ARG A 29 -1.80 -11.69 4.98
C ARG A 29 -2.45 -11.17 3.70
N GLU A 30 -3.60 -11.73 3.35
CA GLU A 30 -4.49 -11.17 2.34
C GLU A 30 -5.08 -9.88 2.92
N GLN A 31 -4.27 -8.83 2.97
CA GLN A 31 -4.78 -7.52 3.30
C GLN A 31 -5.59 -7.08 2.09
N ALA A 32 -6.92 -7.21 2.20
CA ALA A 32 -7.83 -6.74 1.19
C ALA A 32 -7.48 -5.27 0.89
N PRO A 33 -7.33 -4.90 -0.40
CA PRO A 33 -7.09 -3.51 -0.75
C PRO A 33 -8.25 -2.66 -0.22
N ALA A 34 -7.98 -1.38 0.04
CA ALA A 34 -9.03 -0.47 0.49
C ALA A 34 -10.26 -0.60 -0.42
N PRO A 35 -11.49 -0.59 0.10
CA PRO A 35 -12.70 -0.87 -0.69
C PRO A 35 -12.88 0.01 -1.94
N TRP A 36 -12.35 1.23 -1.91
CA TRP A 36 -12.36 2.18 -3.03
C TRP A 36 -11.20 2.00 -4.03
N TYR A 37 -10.33 1.02 -3.82
CA TYR A 37 -9.21 0.69 -4.68
C TYR A 37 -9.61 -0.43 -5.66
N ASN A 38 -10.05 -0.02 -6.83
CA ASN A 38 -10.57 -0.90 -7.89
C ASN A 38 -9.53 -1.13 -9.01
N SER A 39 -9.87 -2.04 -9.94
CA SER A 39 -9.04 -2.34 -11.13
C SER A 39 -8.71 -1.09 -11.96
N HIS A 40 -9.64 -0.13 -12.05
CA HIS A 40 -9.47 1.12 -12.77
C HIS A 40 -8.39 2.01 -12.14
N THR A 41 -8.48 2.29 -10.83
CA THR A 41 -7.45 3.04 -10.08
C THR A 41 -6.09 2.34 -10.13
N HIS A 42 -6.07 1.01 -10.10
CA HIS A 42 -4.85 0.23 -10.25
C HIS A 42 -4.23 0.39 -11.65
N ALA A 43 -5.03 0.37 -12.72
CA ALA A 43 -4.57 0.60 -14.08
C ALA A 43 -3.97 2.00 -14.25
N LEU A 44 -4.61 3.05 -13.71
CA LEU A 44 -4.06 4.41 -13.71
C LEU A 44 -2.72 4.47 -12.96
N LYS A 45 -2.65 3.90 -11.76
CA LYS A 45 -1.39 3.85 -10.98
C LYS A 45 -0.26 3.20 -11.78
N ARG A 46 -0.55 2.10 -12.48
CA ARG A 46 0.42 1.41 -13.34
C ARG A 46 0.88 2.29 -14.50
N LYS A 47 -0.04 3.00 -15.17
CA LYS A 47 0.29 3.96 -16.22
C LYS A 47 1.18 5.09 -15.71
N THR A 48 0.83 5.68 -14.57
CA THR A 48 1.61 6.75 -13.92
C THR A 48 3.03 6.29 -13.57
N ARG A 49 3.18 5.09 -12.98
CA ARG A 49 4.49 4.49 -12.68
C ARG A 49 5.31 4.21 -13.94
N ASN A 50 4.68 3.78 -15.03
CA ASN A 50 5.37 3.55 -16.30
C ASN A 50 5.94 4.86 -16.85
N LEU A 51 5.14 5.93 -16.89
CA LEU A 51 5.58 7.26 -17.32
C LEU A 51 6.70 7.81 -16.43
N GLU A 52 6.60 7.64 -15.12
CA GLU A 52 7.66 8.01 -14.19
C GLU A 52 8.97 7.29 -14.50
N ARG A 53 8.92 5.96 -14.68
CA ARG A 53 10.11 5.16 -15.02
C ARG A 53 10.71 5.57 -16.37
N LYS A 54 9.87 5.84 -17.38
CA LYS A 54 10.31 6.36 -18.68
C LYS A 54 11.04 7.69 -18.50
N TRP A 55 10.44 8.65 -17.79
CA TRP A 55 11.09 9.93 -17.50
C TRP A 55 12.41 9.75 -16.74
N ARG A 56 12.47 8.91 -15.71
CA ARG A 56 13.72 8.65 -14.97
C ARG A 56 14.83 8.10 -15.87
N LYS A 57 14.47 7.26 -16.84
CA LYS A 57 15.42 6.65 -17.80
C LYS A 57 15.88 7.62 -18.88
N THR A 58 14.94 8.33 -19.52
CA THR A 58 15.23 9.15 -20.71
C THR A 58 15.50 10.62 -20.41
N LYS A 59 15.05 11.11 -19.24
CA LYS A 59 15.11 12.52 -18.81
C LYS A 59 14.42 13.50 -19.78
N LEU A 60 13.60 13.02 -20.71
CA LEU A 60 12.87 13.87 -21.65
C LEU A 60 11.69 14.56 -20.99
N GLU A 61 11.51 15.83 -21.31
CA GLU A 61 10.50 16.71 -20.74
C GLU A 61 9.06 16.26 -21.06
N VAL A 62 8.85 15.72 -22.25
CA VAL A 62 7.55 15.17 -22.67
C VAL A 62 7.05 14.10 -21.70
N PHE A 63 7.94 13.21 -21.21
CA PHE A 63 7.56 12.20 -20.23
C PHE A 63 7.33 12.79 -18.84
N ARG A 64 8.02 13.88 -18.48
CA ARG A 64 7.81 14.58 -17.20
C ARG A 64 6.42 15.19 -17.14
N ILE A 65 6.02 15.89 -18.21
CA ILE A 65 4.68 16.49 -18.36
C ILE A 65 3.62 15.40 -18.32
N ALA A 66 3.75 14.36 -19.16
CA ALA A 66 2.81 13.24 -19.18
C ALA A 66 2.71 12.52 -17.82
N TYR A 67 3.82 12.35 -17.10
CA TYR A 67 3.81 11.80 -15.74
C TYR A 67 3.00 12.68 -14.79
N LYS A 68 3.24 14.00 -14.77
CA LYS A 68 2.51 14.96 -13.92
C LYS A 68 1.01 14.92 -14.19
N ASP A 69 0.61 14.92 -15.46
CA ASP A 69 -0.81 14.86 -15.86
C ASP A 69 -1.44 13.53 -15.45
N SER A 70 -0.73 12.42 -15.66
CA SER A 70 -1.22 11.10 -15.23
C SER A 70 -1.35 11.01 -13.71
N MET A 71 -0.47 11.68 -12.96
CA MET A 71 -0.51 11.71 -11.50
C MET A 71 -1.71 12.52 -11.00
N LEU A 72 -2.02 13.65 -11.65
CA LEU A 72 -3.20 14.44 -11.35
C LEU A 72 -4.48 13.65 -11.61
N SER A 73 -4.59 13.04 -12.80
CA SER A 73 -5.71 12.18 -13.17
C SER A 73 -5.89 11.03 -12.17
N TYR A 74 -4.82 10.33 -11.82
CA TYR A 74 -4.87 9.26 -10.81
C TYR A 74 -5.38 9.75 -9.46
N ARG A 75 -4.92 10.91 -8.97
CA ARG A 75 -5.38 11.50 -7.70
C ARG A 75 -6.86 11.85 -7.74
N GLN A 76 -7.34 12.44 -8.85
CA GLN A 76 -8.74 12.78 -9.05
C GLN A 76 -9.63 11.53 -9.05
N THR A 77 -9.26 10.51 -9.82
CA THR A 77 -9.98 9.23 -9.85
C THR A 77 -10.01 8.56 -8.48
N LEU A 78 -8.91 8.60 -7.73
CA LEU A 78 -8.85 8.01 -6.38
C LEU A 78 -9.76 8.77 -5.40
N LYS A 79 -9.80 10.10 -5.48
CA LYS A 79 -10.73 10.93 -4.70
C LYS A 79 -12.18 10.63 -5.06
N ALA A 80 -12.49 10.50 -6.34
CA ALA A 80 -13.83 10.17 -6.84
C ALA A 80 -14.27 8.78 -6.38
N ALA A 81 -13.44 7.75 -6.53
CA ALA A 81 -13.76 6.39 -6.09
C ALA A 81 -13.98 6.31 -4.57
N ARG A 82 -13.18 7.05 -3.79
CA ARG A 82 -13.36 7.15 -2.33
C ARG A 82 -14.67 7.85 -1.97
N ALA A 83 -15.00 8.95 -2.66
CA ALA A 83 -16.24 9.67 -2.46
C ALA A 83 -17.46 8.79 -2.80
N GLU A 84 -17.45 8.13 -3.96
CA GLU A 84 -18.51 7.22 -4.40
C GLU A 84 -18.75 6.09 -3.37
N HIS A 85 -17.68 5.47 -2.89
CA HIS A 85 -17.77 4.44 -1.85
C HIS A 85 -18.43 4.97 -0.57
N LEU A 86 -18.01 6.16 -0.10
CA LEU A 86 -18.58 6.76 1.10
C LEU A 86 -20.03 7.20 0.90
N SER A 87 -20.40 7.74 -0.27
CA SER A 87 -21.79 8.07 -0.60
C SER A 87 -22.67 6.82 -0.53
N LYS A 88 -22.26 5.72 -1.18
CA LYS A 88 -22.98 4.43 -1.10
C LYS A 88 -23.07 3.92 0.34
N LEU A 89 -22.00 4.03 1.11
CA LEU A 89 -21.98 3.61 2.52
C LEU A 89 -22.99 4.41 3.38
N ILE A 90 -23.08 5.72 3.14
CA ILE A 90 -24.04 6.61 3.82
C ILE A 90 -25.46 6.28 3.39
N GLU A 91 -25.73 6.17 2.10
CA GLU A 91 -27.06 5.84 1.56
C GLU A 91 -27.59 4.52 2.12
N ASN A 92 -26.74 3.50 2.19
CA ASN A 92 -27.09 2.19 2.74
C ASN A 92 -27.37 2.23 4.25
N ASN A 93 -26.78 3.17 5.00
CA ASN A 93 -26.90 3.28 6.45
C ASN A 93 -27.66 4.54 6.91
N LYS A 94 -28.42 5.19 6.01
CA LYS A 94 -29.05 6.50 6.26
C LYS A 94 -29.96 6.54 7.50
N ASN A 95 -30.57 5.41 7.85
CA ASN A 95 -31.47 5.29 9.00
C ASN A 95 -30.76 4.92 10.32
N ASN A 96 -29.42 4.80 10.30
CA ASN A 96 -28.62 4.43 11.47
C ASN A 96 -27.67 5.59 11.86
N PRO A 97 -28.15 6.58 12.63
CA PRO A 97 -27.35 7.75 12.99
C PRO A 97 -26.09 7.35 13.78
N ARG A 98 -26.18 6.34 14.66
CA ARG A 98 -25.01 5.85 15.42
C ARG A 98 -23.89 5.38 14.50
N PHE A 99 -24.23 4.62 13.44
CA PHE A 99 -23.26 4.18 12.45
C PHE A 99 -22.64 5.35 11.69
N LEU A 100 -23.46 6.31 11.23
CA LEU A 100 -23.00 7.49 10.51
C LEU A 100 -22.04 8.34 11.34
N PHE A 101 -22.42 8.69 12.57
CA PHE A 101 -21.56 9.46 13.48
C PHE A 101 -20.27 8.72 13.82
N SER A 102 -20.32 7.40 14.03
CA SER A 102 -19.11 6.60 14.25
C SER A 102 -18.18 6.59 13.03
N THR A 103 -18.75 6.59 11.82
CA THR A 103 -17.99 6.63 10.56
C THR A 103 -17.35 7.99 10.36
N VAL A 104 -18.09 9.08 10.60
CA VAL A 104 -17.56 10.45 10.57
C VAL A 104 -16.43 10.59 11.59
N ALA A 105 -16.63 10.15 12.84
CA ALA A 105 -15.59 10.16 13.86
C ALA A 105 -14.33 9.40 13.39
N LYS A 106 -14.45 8.19 12.83
CA LYS A 106 -13.30 7.45 12.28
C LYS A 106 -12.57 8.19 11.15
N LEU A 107 -13.27 9.04 10.39
CA LEU A 107 -12.70 9.79 9.28
C LEU A 107 -12.07 11.13 9.72
N THR A 108 -12.59 11.76 10.77
CA THR A 108 -12.16 13.10 11.23
C THR A 108 -11.24 13.05 12.44
N THR A 109 -11.43 12.09 13.34
CA THR A 109 -10.46 11.83 14.41
C THR A 109 -9.20 11.29 13.75
N ASN A 110 -8.11 12.02 13.92
CA ASN A 110 -6.83 11.65 13.35
C ASN A 110 -6.40 10.33 14.02
N GLN A 111 -6.62 9.20 13.36
CA GLN A 111 -6.01 7.90 13.71
C GLN A 111 -4.54 7.86 13.25
N GLY A 112 -3.94 9.02 12.93
CA GLY A 112 -2.51 9.17 13.12
C GLY A 112 -2.24 8.86 14.58
N SER A 113 -1.30 7.96 14.82
CA SER A 113 -0.61 7.75 16.10
C SER A 113 -0.98 8.80 17.13
N GLU A 114 -1.36 8.38 18.34
CA GLU A 114 -1.14 9.20 19.55
C GLU A 114 0.01 10.15 19.25
N ASN A 115 -0.25 11.45 19.25
CA ASN A 115 0.81 12.43 19.14
C ASN A 115 1.64 12.21 20.41
N CYS A 116 2.48 11.17 20.41
CA CYS A 116 3.66 11.08 21.22
C CYS A 116 4.56 12.14 20.59
N VAL A 117 4.24 13.39 20.93
CA VAL A 117 5.27 14.40 21.08
C VAL A 117 6.33 13.65 21.89
N PRO A 118 7.53 13.39 21.32
CA PRO A 118 8.58 12.80 22.11
C PRO A 118 8.65 13.65 23.37
N SER A 119 8.55 13.05 24.57
CA SER A 119 8.60 13.80 25.83
C SER A 119 9.95 14.48 26.08
N GLN A 120 10.75 14.59 25.02
CA GLN A 120 12.15 14.95 24.97
C GLN A 120 12.34 16.42 24.57
N PHE A 121 11.29 17.12 24.15
CA PHE A 121 11.35 18.56 23.93
C PHE A 121 10.53 19.26 25.00
N SER A 122 11.21 19.75 26.04
CA SER A 122 10.60 20.70 26.98
C SER A 122 10.48 22.05 26.28
N SER A 123 9.46 22.85 26.63
CA SER A 123 9.39 24.25 26.21
C SER A 123 10.64 25.06 26.60
N ASP A 124 11.39 24.58 27.60
CA ASP A 124 12.65 25.17 28.05
C ASP A 124 13.80 25.01 27.04
N ASP A 125 13.81 23.96 26.19
CA ASP A 125 14.86 23.80 25.16
C ASP A 125 14.82 24.91 24.10
N PHE A 126 13.68 25.57 23.95
CA PHE A 126 13.53 26.70 23.04
C PHE A 126 14.29 27.94 23.53
N MET A 127 14.51 28.06 24.84
CA MET A 127 15.21 29.21 25.44
C MET A 127 16.72 29.19 25.20
N ILE A 128 17.28 28.10 24.67
CA ILE A 128 18.72 27.97 24.39
C ILE A 128 19.12 28.74 23.11
N PHE A 129 18.15 29.10 22.27
CA PHE A 129 18.38 29.75 20.98
C PHE A 129 18.32 31.30 21.01
N PHE A 130 17.97 31.91 22.14
CA PHE A 130 17.91 33.37 22.33
C PHE A 130 18.87 33.79 23.44
#